data_AF-A0A1Z9GXP4-F1
#
_entry.id   AF-A0A1Z9GXP4-F1
#
_cell.length_a   1.000
_cell.length_b   1.000
_cell.length_c   1.000
_cell.angle_alpha   90.00
_cell.angle_beta   90.00
_cell.angle_gamma   90.00
#
_symmetry.space_group_name_H-M   'P 1'
#
loop_
_entity.id
_entity.type
_entity.pdbx_description
1 polymer ?
#
loop_
_entity_poly.entity_id
_entity_poly.type
_entity_poly.pdbx_seq_one_letter_code
_entity_poly.pdbx_strand_id
1 'polypeptide(L)'
;MGFQYLQGLLSRNGFEAKMEVIRALGQPGLEPAREMLIPLVGCQDLMVSAAAIRSLERICLSNRTKIIESLNRELSGGKRFFLNTIQKIKNFLIGNPPSQGKLGDLLIRTRQLSRDQLELALLLQKRFPLLLGQILRHLGYLSIPELQHAVSIQKNFRFS
;
A
#
# COMPACT_ATOMS: atom_id res chain seq x y z
N MET A 1 19.81 -23.87 -2.76
CA MET A 1 20.45 -23.22 -3.92
C MET A 1 19.64 -22.04 -4.49
N GLY A 2 18.37 -22.19 -4.85
CA GLY A 2 17.59 -21.08 -5.45
C GLY A 2 17.39 -19.83 -4.56
N PHE A 3 17.18 -20.01 -3.25
CA PHE A 3 16.93 -18.91 -2.30
C PHE A 3 18.15 -17.97 -2.12
N GLN A 4 19.35 -18.52 -1.95
CA GLN A 4 20.59 -17.74 -1.84
C GLN A 4 20.98 -17.07 -3.16
N TYR A 5 20.67 -17.72 -4.29
CA TYR A 5 20.84 -17.13 -5.62
C TYR A 5 19.95 -15.88 -5.80
N LEU A 6 18.68 -15.95 -5.38
CA LEU A 6 17.76 -14.81 -5.43
C LEU A 6 18.18 -13.67 -4.48
N GLN A 7 18.71 -13.98 -3.29
CA GLN A 7 19.32 -12.98 -2.41
C GLN A 7 20.56 -12.32 -3.03
N GLY A 8 21.41 -13.10 -3.71
CA GLY A 8 22.54 -12.60 -4.47
C GLY A 8 22.12 -11.67 -5.61
N LEU A 9 21.04 -12.02 -6.32
CA LEU A 9 20.49 -11.20 -7.40
C LEU A 9 19.89 -9.87 -6.91
N LEU A 10 19.24 -9.85 -5.74
CA LEU A 10 18.74 -8.61 -5.13
C LEU A 10 19.86 -7.65 -4.70
N SER A 11 21.04 -8.20 -4.43
CA SER A 11 22.20 -7.46 -3.91
C SER A 11 23.16 -6.96 -5.00
N ARG A 12 23.15 -7.57 -6.20
CA ARG A 12 24.17 -7.36 -7.24
C ARG A 12 23.69 -6.74 -8.55
N ASN A 13 22.38 -6.58 -8.75
CA ASN A 13 21.85 -6.15 -10.05
C ASN A 13 21.23 -4.74 -10.05
N GLY A 14 21.12 -4.19 -11.25
CA GLY A 14 20.41 -2.94 -11.53
C GLY A 14 18.92 -3.01 -11.19
N PHE A 15 18.29 -1.82 -11.15
CA PHE A 15 16.91 -1.63 -10.69
C PHE A 15 15.90 -2.60 -11.33
N GLU A 16 15.93 -2.81 -12.65
CA GLU A 16 14.98 -3.68 -13.35
C GLU A 16 15.08 -5.15 -12.91
N ALA A 17 16.29 -5.69 -12.82
CA ALA A 17 16.51 -7.05 -12.36
C ALA A 17 16.09 -7.26 -10.90
N LYS A 18 16.30 -6.24 -10.04
CA LYS A 18 15.78 -6.27 -8.66
C LYS A 18 14.26 -6.34 -8.63
N MET A 19 13.59 -5.60 -9.51
CA MET A 19 12.12 -5.58 -9.62
C MET A 19 11.55 -6.89 -10.16
N GLU A 20 12.21 -7.49 -11.17
CA GLU A 20 11.90 -8.83 -11.68
C GLU A 20 11.95 -9.87 -10.56
N VAL A 21 13.03 -9.86 -9.76
CA VAL A 21 13.19 -10.79 -8.64
C VAL A 21 12.09 -10.59 -7.58
N ILE A 22 11.79 -9.34 -7.19
CA ILE A 22 10.72 -9.06 -6.22
C ILE A 22 9.38 -9.62 -6.73
N ARG A 23 9.05 -9.41 -8.00
CA ARG A 23 7.80 -9.92 -8.59
C ARG A 23 7.77 -11.45 -8.65
N ALA A 24 8.89 -12.08 -9.00
CA ALA A 24 9.01 -13.54 -9.04
C ALA A 24 8.85 -14.16 -7.65
N LEU A 25 9.34 -13.49 -6.61
CA LEU A 25 9.14 -13.90 -5.22
C LEU A 25 7.66 -13.81 -4.78
N GLY A 26 6.83 -13.04 -5.48
CA GLY A 26 5.40 -12.91 -5.21
C GLY A 26 4.52 -14.01 -5.81
N GLN A 27 5.09 -15.14 -6.26
CA GLN A 27 4.31 -16.26 -6.77
C GLN A 27 3.40 -16.84 -5.67
N PRO A 28 2.12 -17.16 -5.97
CA PRO A 28 1.19 -17.71 -4.99
C PRO A 28 1.75 -18.98 -4.31
N GLY A 29 1.58 -19.09 -3.00
CA GLY A 29 2.02 -20.26 -2.22
C GLY A 29 3.50 -20.31 -1.86
N LEU A 30 4.32 -19.33 -2.28
CA LEU A 30 5.73 -19.24 -1.91
C LEU A 30 5.94 -18.60 -0.53
N GLU A 31 5.38 -19.19 0.52
CA GLU A 31 5.47 -18.68 1.90
C GLU A 31 6.89 -18.35 2.39
N PRO A 32 7.96 -19.12 2.05
CA PRO A 32 9.33 -18.78 2.44
C PRO A 32 9.83 -17.45 1.87
N ALA A 33 9.28 -16.99 0.73
CA ALA A 33 9.66 -15.70 0.15
C ALA A 33 9.14 -14.51 0.97
N ARG A 34 8.13 -14.71 1.81
CA ARG A 34 7.56 -13.68 2.69
C ARG A 34 8.63 -13.01 3.54
N GLU A 35 9.48 -13.80 4.18
CA GLU A 35 10.52 -13.29 5.10
C GLU A 35 11.58 -12.45 4.36
N MET A 36 11.80 -12.72 3.06
CA MET A 36 12.69 -11.89 2.23
C MET A 36 12.04 -10.59 1.77
N LEU A 37 10.72 -10.59 1.57
CA LEU A 37 9.98 -9.44 1.06
C LEU A 37 9.63 -8.43 2.16
N ILE A 38 9.43 -8.87 3.41
CA ILE A 38 9.06 -7.98 4.53
C ILE A 38 10.05 -6.81 4.69
N PRO A 39 11.38 -7.01 4.73
CA PRO A 39 12.32 -5.90 4.86
C PRO A 39 12.28 -4.91 3.69
N LEU A 40 11.88 -5.36 2.50
CA LEU A 40 11.83 -4.51 1.30
C LEU A 40 10.64 -3.54 1.32
N VAL A 41 9.60 -3.82 2.11
CA VAL A 41 8.50 -2.88 2.35
C VAL A 41 9.04 -1.57 2.95
N GLY A 42 10.02 -1.64 3.84
CA GLY A 42 10.67 -0.50 4.50
C GLY A 42 11.71 0.24 3.65
N CYS A 43 11.92 -0.12 2.37
CA CYS A 43 12.89 0.57 1.51
C CYS A 43 12.52 2.04 1.26
N GLN A 44 13.53 2.89 1.09
CA GLN A 44 13.39 4.31 0.73
C GLN A 44 13.01 4.54 -0.74
N ASP A 45 12.95 3.46 -1.53
CA ASP A 45 12.48 3.49 -2.90
C ASP A 45 11.02 3.04 -2.94
N LEU A 46 10.14 3.91 -3.44
CA LEU A 46 8.70 3.65 -3.52
C LEU A 46 8.37 2.46 -4.41
N MET A 47 9.07 2.29 -5.54
CA MET A 47 8.78 1.20 -6.47
C MET A 47 9.15 -0.15 -5.85
N VAL A 48 10.30 -0.21 -5.17
CA VAL A 48 10.72 -1.42 -4.42
C VAL A 48 9.72 -1.72 -3.31
N SER A 49 9.34 -0.71 -2.52
CA SER A 49 8.37 -0.86 -1.43
C SER A 49 7.00 -1.35 -1.95
N ALA A 50 6.47 -0.71 -2.99
CA ALA A 50 5.19 -1.07 -3.58
C ALA A 50 5.21 -2.47 -4.22
N ALA A 51 6.29 -2.82 -4.93
CA ALA A 51 6.44 -4.16 -5.52
C ALA A 51 6.54 -5.24 -4.45
N ALA A 52 7.24 -4.99 -3.34
CA ALA A 52 7.31 -5.92 -2.21
C ALA A 52 5.93 -6.14 -1.58
N ILE A 53 5.17 -5.06 -1.33
CA ILE A 53 3.80 -5.13 -0.80
C ILE A 53 2.90 -5.94 -1.73
N ARG A 54 2.97 -5.69 -3.04
CA ARG A 54 2.14 -6.43 -4.01
C ARG A 54 2.52 -7.89 -4.14
N SER A 55 3.79 -8.19 -4.05
CA SER A 55 4.28 -9.57 -4.07
C SER A 55 3.82 -10.32 -2.82
N LEU A 56 3.86 -9.69 -1.64
CA LEU A 56 3.33 -10.24 -0.40
C LEU A 56 1.81 -10.49 -0.45
N GLU A 57 1.04 -9.56 -1.03
CA GLU A 57 -0.40 -9.76 -1.23
C GLU A 57 -0.74 -10.89 -2.19
N ARG A 58 0.07 -11.10 -3.24
CA ARG A 58 -0.10 -12.22 -4.18
C ARG A 58 0.23 -13.57 -3.54
N ILE A 59 1.20 -13.61 -2.62
CA ILE A 59 1.45 -14.81 -1.80
C ILE A 59 0.24 -15.10 -0.92
N CYS A 60 -0.22 -14.11 -0.14
CA CYS A 60 -1.40 -14.24 0.71
C CYS A 60 -1.95 -12.87 1.14
N LEU A 61 -3.27 -12.66 1.05
CA LEU A 61 -3.92 -11.41 1.46
C LEU A 61 -3.75 -11.11 2.95
N SER A 62 -3.64 -12.14 3.80
CA SER A 62 -3.41 -11.99 5.24
C SER A 62 -2.08 -11.33 5.59
N ASN A 63 -1.15 -11.20 4.62
CA ASN A 63 0.11 -10.48 4.81
C ASN A 63 -0.11 -8.97 5.02
N ARG A 64 -1.25 -8.40 4.60
CA ARG A 64 -1.57 -6.97 4.79
C ARG A 64 -1.46 -6.53 6.25
N THR A 65 -2.01 -7.31 7.18
CA THR A 65 -1.96 -7.00 8.61
C THR A 65 -0.51 -6.90 9.11
N LYS A 66 0.34 -7.87 8.73
CA LYS A 66 1.75 -7.89 9.11
C LYS A 66 2.53 -6.70 8.52
N ILE A 67 2.24 -6.33 7.28
CA ILE A 67 2.84 -5.18 6.60
C ILE A 67 2.46 -3.88 7.31
N ILE A 68 1.16 -3.71 7.61
CA ILE A 68 0.64 -2.53 8.34
C ILE A 68 1.31 -2.41 9.70
N GLU A 69 1.44 -3.51 10.45
CA GLU A 69 2.14 -3.54 11.74
C GLU A 69 3.63 -3.21 11.62
N SER A 70 4.31 -3.71 10.59
CA SER A 70 5.72 -3.42 10.33
C SER A 70 5.94 -1.95 10.01
N LEU A 71 5.17 -1.39 9.07
CA LEU A 71 5.23 0.03 8.71
C LEU A 71 4.86 0.95 9.88
N ASN A 72 3.83 0.59 10.66
CA ASN A 72 3.47 1.35 11.84
C ASN A 72 4.56 1.34 12.90
N ARG A 73 5.27 0.21 13.11
CA ARG A 73 6.41 0.14 14.02
C ARG A 73 7.55 1.07 13.58
N GLU A 74 7.88 1.11 12.30
CA GLU A 74 8.88 2.04 11.75
C GLU A 74 8.47 3.51 11.90
N LEU A 75 7.19 3.81 11.62
CA LEU A 75 6.64 5.17 11.71
C LEU A 75 6.34 5.63 13.14
N SER A 76 6.42 4.73 14.12
CA SER A 76 6.06 4.99 15.52
C SER A 76 6.96 6.00 16.25
N GLY A 77 8.00 6.52 15.60
CA GLY A 77 8.69 7.73 16.06
C GLY A 77 7.81 9.00 16.03
N GLY A 78 6.68 9.01 15.31
CA GLY A 78 5.76 10.16 15.15
C GLY A 78 4.35 9.97 15.72
N LYS A 79 4.22 9.16 16.78
CA LYS A 79 3.04 8.38 17.19
C LYS A 79 1.69 9.09 17.50
N ARG A 80 1.58 10.42 17.62
CA ARG A 80 0.39 11.03 18.27
C ARG A 80 -0.73 11.49 17.33
N PHE A 81 -0.45 11.76 16.06
CA PHE A 81 -1.46 12.40 15.18
C PHE A 81 -2.40 11.40 14.46
N PHE A 82 -1.98 10.14 14.30
CA PHE A 82 -2.64 9.22 13.35
C PHE A 82 -3.58 8.18 13.96
N LEU A 83 -3.34 7.72 15.19
CA LEU A 83 -4.29 6.85 15.90
C LEU A 83 -5.69 7.49 15.88
N ASN A 84 -5.76 8.81 16.04
CA ASN A 84 -7.02 9.55 15.99
C ASN A 84 -7.65 9.58 14.59
N THR A 85 -6.87 9.63 13.49
CA THR A 85 -7.42 9.66 12.12
C THR A 85 -7.92 8.29 11.67
N ILE A 86 -7.16 7.22 11.93
CA ILE A 86 -7.60 5.86 11.63
C ILE A 86 -8.72 5.42 12.56
N GLN A 87 -8.69 5.79 13.85
CA GLN A 87 -9.85 5.58 14.73
C GLN A 87 -11.05 6.38 14.25
N LYS A 88 -10.88 7.62 13.77
CA LYS A 88 -12.00 8.39 13.20
C LYS A 88 -12.60 7.67 11.99
N ILE A 89 -11.80 7.10 11.10
CA ILE A 89 -12.27 6.28 9.97
C ILE A 89 -12.90 4.95 10.46
N LYS A 90 -12.31 4.29 11.46
CA LYS A 90 -12.81 3.03 12.04
C LYS A 90 -14.17 3.23 12.73
N ASN A 91 -14.30 4.27 13.56
CA ASN A 91 -15.50 4.59 14.33
C ASN A 91 -16.65 5.07 13.44
N PHE A 92 -16.31 5.83 12.41
CA PHE A 92 -17.26 6.28 11.39
C PHE A 92 -17.90 5.13 10.60
N LEU A 93 -17.10 4.14 10.22
CA LEU A 93 -17.59 2.98 9.49
C LEU A 93 -18.40 2.00 10.37
N ILE A 94 -18.40 2.19 11.70
CA ILE A 94 -19.20 1.42 12.66
C ILE A 94 -20.50 2.16 13.05
N GLY A 95 -20.68 3.45 12.72
CA GLY A 95 -21.92 4.13 13.11
C GLY A 95 -22.18 5.59 12.75
N ASN A 96 -21.55 6.21 11.74
CA ASN A 96 -22.06 7.47 11.17
C ASN A 96 -21.40 7.83 9.82
N PRO A 97 -22.12 8.43 8.84
CA PRO A 97 -21.55 8.74 7.52
C PRO A 97 -20.59 9.97 7.52
N PRO A 98 -19.63 10.03 6.56
CA PRO A 98 -18.79 11.19 6.24
C PRO A 98 -19.53 12.44 5.89
N SER A 99 -19.06 13.52 6.51
CA SER A 99 -18.95 14.80 5.85
C SER A 99 -18.18 14.63 4.53
N GLN A 100 -18.82 15.10 3.47
CA GLN A 100 -18.45 14.96 2.07
C GLN A 100 -17.04 15.54 1.81
N GLY A 101 -16.18 14.81 1.07
CA GLY A 101 -15.01 15.43 0.41
C GLY A 101 -13.66 14.69 0.37
N LYS A 102 -13.44 13.57 1.08
CA LYS A 102 -12.15 12.86 1.04
C LYS A 102 -12.16 11.70 0.04
N LEU A 103 -11.19 11.71 -0.89
CA LEU A 103 -11.02 10.71 -1.96
C LEU A 103 -10.99 9.26 -1.44
N GLY A 104 -10.34 9.02 -0.29
CA GLY A 104 -10.28 7.70 0.32
C GLY A 104 -11.65 7.13 0.73
N ASP A 105 -12.54 7.98 1.27
CA ASP A 105 -13.88 7.55 1.70
C ASP A 105 -14.78 7.28 0.48
N LEU A 106 -14.60 8.04 -0.60
CA LEU A 106 -15.28 7.81 -1.87
C LEU A 106 -14.88 6.46 -2.49
N LEU A 107 -13.58 6.17 -2.56
CA LEU A 107 -13.04 4.95 -3.16
C LEU A 107 -13.45 3.68 -2.41
N ILE A 108 -13.63 3.76 -1.08
CA ILE A 108 -14.20 2.68 -0.28
C ILE A 108 -15.70 2.52 -0.60
N ARG A 109 -16.45 3.63 -0.68
CA ARG A 109 -17.90 3.62 -0.98
C ARG A 109 -18.21 3.06 -2.37
N THR A 110 -17.37 3.36 -3.36
CA THR A 110 -17.50 2.82 -4.72
C THR A 110 -16.94 1.40 -4.87
N ARG A 111 -16.52 0.76 -3.76
CA ARG A 111 -15.87 -0.57 -3.70
C ARG A 111 -14.61 -0.71 -4.54
N GLN A 112 -13.96 0.40 -4.89
CA GLN A 112 -12.72 0.38 -5.67
C GLN A 112 -11.47 0.15 -4.80
N LEU A 113 -11.59 0.26 -3.47
CA LEU A 113 -10.50 -0.01 -2.53
C LEU A 113 -11.01 -0.74 -1.28
N SER A 114 -10.25 -1.74 -0.82
CA SER A 114 -10.41 -2.29 0.52
C SER A 114 -9.85 -1.33 1.57
N ARG A 115 -10.31 -1.49 2.82
CA ARG A 115 -9.82 -0.69 3.96
C ARG A 115 -8.31 -0.84 4.14
N ASP A 116 -7.82 -2.07 4.09
CA ASP A 116 -6.39 -2.36 4.27
C ASP A 116 -5.54 -1.77 3.14
N GLN A 117 -6.06 -1.76 1.90
CA GLN A 117 -5.39 -1.14 0.76
C GLN A 117 -5.27 0.39 0.93
N LEU A 118 -6.33 1.04 1.44
CA LEU A 118 -6.27 2.47 1.74
C LEU A 118 -5.30 2.76 2.90
N GLU A 119 -5.33 1.94 3.95
CA GLU A 119 -4.42 2.09 5.09
C GLU A 119 -2.96 1.95 4.68
N LEU A 120 -2.62 0.92 3.89
CA LEU A 120 -1.29 0.76 3.31
C LEU A 120 -0.87 1.96 2.46
N ALA A 121 -1.76 2.46 1.60
CA ALA A 121 -1.46 3.63 0.77
C ALA A 121 -1.20 4.89 1.61
N LEU A 122 -1.95 5.11 2.70
CA LEU A 122 -1.72 6.22 3.61
C LEU A 122 -0.40 6.08 4.39
N LEU A 123 -0.02 4.86 4.75
CA LEU A 123 1.28 4.59 5.40
C LEU A 123 2.45 4.90 4.45
N LEU A 124 2.36 4.53 3.18
CA LEU A 124 3.37 4.88 2.19
C LEU A 124 3.37 6.40 1.89
N GLN A 125 2.22 7.05 1.81
CA GLN A 125 2.13 8.49 1.58
C GLN A 125 2.84 9.33 2.66
N LYS A 126 2.96 8.81 3.88
CA LYS A 126 3.76 9.48 4.93
C LYS A 126 5.26 9.38 4.71
N ARG A 127 5.70 8.28 4.08
CA ARG A 127 7.11 7.99 3.80
C ARG A 127 7.56 8.69 2.53
N PHE A 128 6.65 8.89 1.59
CA PHE A 128 6.90 9.47 0.28
C PHE A 128 6.02 10.69 0.07
N PRO A 129 6.58 11.89 -0.22
CA PRO A 129 5.82 13.14 -0.38
C PRO A 129 5.06 13.18 -1.71
N LEU A 130 4.16 12.22 -1.93
CA LEU A 130 3.33 12.07 -3.12
C LEU A 130 1.84 12.21 -2.78
N LEU A 131 1.03 12.42 -3.81
CA LEU A 131 -0.42 12.40 -3.68
C LEU A 131 -0.91 10.97 -3.47
N LEU A 132 -1.99 10.80 -2.69
CA LEU A 132 -2.57 9.49 -2.41
C LEU A 132 -2.91 8.71 -3.68
N GLY A 133 -3.43 9.38 -4.72
CA GLY A 133 -3.69 8.75 -6.02
C GLY A 133 -2.44 8.20 -6.72
N GLN A 134 -1.29 8.88 -6.57
CA GLN A 134 -0.03 8.38 -7.12
C GLN A 134 0.43 7.13 -6.36
N ILE A 135 0.33 7.12 -5.03
CA ILE A 135 0.64 5.94 -4.22
C ILE A 135 -0.26 4.75 -4.57
N LEU A 136 -1.57 4.97 -4.69
CA LEU A 136 -2.54 3.94 -5.08
C LEU A 136 -2.24 3.34 -6.46
N ARG A 137 -1.75 4.16 -7.40
CA ARG A 137 -1.27 3.69 -8.70
C ARG A 137 0.02 2.88 -8.59
N HIS A 138 0.99 3.33 -7.78
CA HIS A 138 2.24 2.58 -7.60
C HIS A 138 2.02 1.22 -6.93
N LEU A 139 1.03 1.14 -6.04
CA LEU A 139 0.54 -0.12 -5.49
C LEU A 139 -0.29 -0.92 -6.50
N GLY A 140 -0.67 -0.36 -7.65
CA GLY A 140 -1.53 -1.04 -8.62
C GLY A 140 -2.92 -1.36 -8.07
N TYR A 141 -3.41 -0.58 -7.10
CA TYR A 141 -4.78 -0.66 -6.59
C TYR A 141 -5.76 0.12 -7.45
N LEU A 142 -5.29 1.15 -8.15
CA LEU A 142 -6.08 1.89 -9.12
C LEU A 142 -5.27 2.14 -10.39
N SER A 143 -5.95 1.99 -11.51
CA SER A 143 -5.49 2.42 -12.83
C SER A 143 -5.68 3.93 -13.03
N ILE A 144 -5.06 4.48 -14.08
CA ILE A 144 -5.20 5.90 -14.44
C ILE A 144 -6.67 6.26 -14.74
N PRO A 145 -7.43 5.46 -15.54
CA PRO A 145 -8.84 5.76 -15.78
C PRO A 145 -9.68 5.76 -14.50
N GLU A 146 -9.46 4.79 -13.60
CA GLU A 146 -10.17 4.72 -12.31
C GLU A 146 -9.85 5.92 -11.41
N LEU A 147 -8.60 6.36 -11.39
CA LEU A 147 -8.20 7.58 -10.67
C LEU A 147 -8.85 8.83 -11.25
N GLN A 148 -8.88 8.98 -12.58
CA GLN A 148 -9.52 10.10 -13.25
C GLN A 148 -11.02 10.16 -12.92
N HIS A 149 -11.69 9.00 -12.94
CA HIS A 149 -13.10 8.88 -12.58
C HIS A 149 -13.34 9.20 -11.09
N ALA A 150 -12.49 8.71 -10.18
CA ALA A 150 -12.63 9.02 -8.76
C ALA A 150 -12.44 10.53 -8.46
N VAL A 151 -11.49 11.17 -9.15
CA VAL A 151 -11.24 12.62 -9.02
C VAL A 151 -12.39 13.44 -9.59
N SER A 152 -12.98 13.04 -10.71
CA SER A 152 -14.14 13.76 -11.29
C SER A 152 -15.34 13.70 -10.35
N ILE A 153 -15.62 12.54 -9.77
CA ILE A 153 -16.66 12.39 -8.74
C ILE A 153 -16.36 13.28 -7.53
N GLN A 154 -15.11 13.27 -7.02
CA GLN A 154 -14.73 14.10 -5.88
C GLN A 154 -14.96 15.60 -6.13
N LYS A 155 -14.65 16.09 -7.34
CA LYS A 155 -14.91 17.49 -7.72
C LYS A 155 -16.40 17.81 -7.65
N ASN A 156 -17.24 16.96 -8.22
CA ASN A 156 -18.69 17.17 -8.21
C ASN A 156 -19.27 17.24 -6.78
N PHE A 157 -18.76 16.43 -5.85
CA PHE A 157 -19.16 16.47 -4.44
C PHE A 157 -18.62 17.65 -3.64
N ARG A 158 -17.59 18.37 -4.12
CA ARG A 158 -17.03 19.55 -3.43
C ARG A 158 -17.69 20.86 -3.85
N PHE A 159 -18.45 20.84 -4.95
CA PHE A 159 -19.12 22.01 -5.52
C PHE A 159 -20.66 21.85 -5.62
N SER A 160 -21.23 20.84 -4.95
CA SER A 160 -22.67 20.72 -4.66
C SER A 160 -22.91 20.95 -3.18
#